data_AF-A0AAN6E976-F1
#
_entry.id   AF-A0AAN6E976-F1
#
_cell.length_a   1.000
_cell.length_b   1.000
_cell.length_c   1.000
_cell.angle_alpha   90.00
_cell.angle_beta   90.00
_cell.angle_gamma   90.00
#
_symmetry.space_group_name_H-M   'P 1'
#
loop_
_entity.id
_entity.type
_entity.pdbx_description
1 polymer ?
#
loop_
_entity_poly.entity_id
_entity_poly.type
_entity_poly.pdbx_seq_one_letter_code
_entity_poly.pdbx_strand_id
1 'polypeptide(L)'
;MVPPLITLLSSEPEIQFVALRNINIILQRRPRLLSKEIRVFFCKYNDPIYVKYEKVEVLVRICSERNSEPLLNELKEYAKEVDVDFVSCAVNAIGRLAIRFEAAAERAIAVLEELVQMKVDYCVQTCVVVLCDILRRYPGRFEAVVTTLCEHADYINAPEARAAYLWALGEYSEHIPSVASLLGAAVDSLLEEEDACVQLALVNACVKYFLKQPQRAQALVLRALQTASEKCANPDVRDRAYIYWRLLSADPSAARTVVLAEKPPVRPENSSLPEPLLEELVNELGCVSSVLQQPARQFVYARAERAGVPRGDAATTADYGTQAAVDTTPGADAAE
;
A
#
# COMPACT_ATOMS: atom_id res chain seq x y z
N MET A 1 -14.03 -28.66 -5.29
CA MET A 1 -13.54 -27.45 -6.00
C MET A 1 -12.14 -27.00 -5.59
N VAL A 2 -11.67 -27.26 -4.37
CA VAL A 2 -10.31 -26.84 -3.95
C VAL A 2 -9.17 -27.57 -4.69
N PRO A 3 -9.20 -28.91 -4.88
CA PRO A 3 -8.07 -29.62 -5.49
C PRO A 3 -7.71 -29.17 -6.92
N PRO A 4 -8.68 -28.93 -7.84
CA PRO A 4 -8.36 -28.45 -9.19
C PRO A 4 -7.65 -27.09 -9.22
N LEU A 5 -8.02 -26.16 -8.34
CA LEU A 5 -7.37 -24.84 -8.26
C LEU A 5 -5.91 -24.95 -7.82
N ILE A 6 -5.62 -25.90 -6.92
CA ILE A 6 -4.25 -26.18 -6.47
C ILE A 6 -3.44 -26.82 -7.59
N THR A 7 -4.03 -27.73 -8.37
CA THR A 7 -3.36 -28.37 -9.51
C THR A 7 -2.90 -27.34 -10.55
N LEU A 8 -3.69 -26.29 -10.80
CA LEU A 8 -3.31 -25.21 -11.73
C LEU A 8 -2.05 -24.45 -11.31
N LEU A 9 -1.75 -24.39 -10.00
CA LEU A 9 -0.52 -23.78 -9.49
C LEU A 9 0.73 -24.64 -9.73
N SER A 10 0.55 -25.87 -10.22
CA SER A 10 1.65 -26.76 -10.62
C SER A 10 1.96 -26.69 -12.12
N SER A 11 1.21 -25.91 -12.89
CA SER A 11 1.41 -25.71 -14.34
C SER A 11 2.54 -24.72 -14.64
N GLU A 12 2.72 -24.37 -15.91
CA GLU A 12 3.69 -23.35 -16.35
C GLU A 12 3.40 -21.96 -15.74
N PRO A 13 4.41 -21.11 -15.53
CA PRO A 13 4.26 -19.84 -14.80
C PRO A 13 3.18 -18.89 -15.36
N GLU A 14 2.97 -18.90 -16.67
CA GLU A 14 1.96 -18.09 -17.36
C GLU A 14 0.54 -18.56 -16.98
N ILE A 15 0.34 -19.88 -16.91
CA ILE A 15 -0.92 -20.48 -16.47
C ILE A 15 -1.13 -20.22 -14.97
N GLN A 16 -0.06 -20.31 -14.17
CA GLN A 16 -0.13 -19.97 -12.74
C GLN A 16 -0.57 -18.53 -12.52
N PHE A 17 -0.03 -17.58 -13.28
CA PHE A 17 -0.41 -16.18 -13.20
C PHE A 17 -1.90 -15.99 -13.48
N VAL A 18 -2.40 -16.53 -14.59
CA VAL A 18 -3.84 -16.49 -14.91
C VAL A 18 -4.67 -17.14 -13.80
N ALA A 19 -4.24 -18.29 -13.30
CA ALA A 19 -4.93 -18.97 -12.21
C ALA A 19 -4.98 -18.11 -10.93
N LEU A 20 -3.88 -17.48 -10.53
CA LEU A 20 -3.81 -16.63 -9.34
C LEU A 20 -4.72 -15.40 -9.44
N ARG A 21 -4.76 -14.73 -10.60
CA ARG A 21 -5.67 -13.60 -10.85
C ARG A 21 -7.13 -13.99 -10.68
N ASN A 22 -7.51 -15.14 -11.24
CA ASN A 22 -8.86 -15.69 -11.09
C ASN A 22 -9.15 -16.15 -9.65
N ILE A 23 -8.19 -16.79 -8.98
CA ILE A 23 -8.29 -17.18 -7.57
C ILE A 23 -8.53 -15.95 -6.69
N ASN A 24 -7.87 -14.83 -6.95
CA ASN A 24 -8.07 -13.58 -6.21
C ASN A 24 -9.54 -13.11 -6.28
N ILE A 25 -10.16 -13.14 -7.46
CA ILE A 25 -11.60 -12.82 -7.65
C ILE A 25 -12.47 -13.83 -6.89
N ILE A 26 -12.20 -15.13 -7.03
CA ILE A 26 -12.96 -16.19 -6.35
C ILE A 26 -12.91 -16.02 -4.83
N LEU A 27 -11.74 -15.65 -4.28
CA LEU A 27 -11.54 -15.42 -2.86
C LEU A 27 -12.27 -14.18 -2.34
N GLN A 28 -12.55 -13.19 -3.19
CA GLN A 28 -13.41 -12.07 -2.81
C GLN A 28 -14.86 -12.52 -2.57
N ARG A 29 -15.37 -13.43 -3.41
CA ARG A 29 -16.72 -14.00 -3.24
C ARG A 29 -16.77 -15.09 -2.14
N ARG A 30 -15.70 -15.88 -2.00
CA ARG A 30 -15.61 -17.00 -1.03
C ARG A 30 -14.28 -17.00 -0.27
N PRO A 31 -14.09 -16.12 0.73
CA PRO A 31 -12.80 -15.91 1.41
C PRO A 31 -12.23 -17.14 2.13
N ARG A 32 -13.08 -18.07 2.56
CA ARG A 32 -12.66 -19.25 3.34
C ARG A 32 -12.26 -20.45 2.47
N LEU A 33 -12.42 -20.37 1.15
CA LEU A 33 -12.27 -21.50 0.24
C LEU A 33 -10.88 -22.17 0.32
N LEU A 34 -9.82 -21.37 0.44
CA LEU A 34 -8.41 -21.82 0.41
C LEU A 34 -7.67 -21.59 1.73
N SER A 35 -8.40 -21.32 2.82
CA SER A 35 -7.82 -20.96 4.12
C SER A 35 -6.88 -22.01 4.74
N LYS A 36 -7.06 -23.30 4.40
CA LYS A 36 -6.23 -24.42 4.88
C LYS A 36 -4.94 -24.64 4.08
N GLU A 37 -4.86 -24.06 2.88
CA GLU A 37 -3.86 -24.41 1.86
C GLU A 37 -2.81 -23.31 1.68
N ILE A 38 -2.62 -22.45 2.69
CA ILE A 38 -1.76 -21.26 2.62
C ILE A 38 -0.34 -21.58 2.12
N ARG A 39 0.22 -22.73 2.53
CA ARG A 39 1.59 -23.14 2.18
C ARG A 39 1.79 -23.39 0.69
N VAL A 40 0.72 -23.72 -0.05
CA VAL A 40 0.77 -23.93 -1.51
C VAL A 40 1.10 -22.62 -2.23
N PHE A 41 0.72 -21.49 -1.64
CA PHE A 41 0.90 -20.16 -2.22
C PHE A 41 2.24 -19.51 -1.85
N PHE A 42 3.11 -20.19 -1.09
CA PHE A 42 4.46 -19.67 -0.85
C PHE A 42 5.25 -19.58 -2.16
N CYS A 43 6.00 -18.49 -2.29
CA CYS A 43 6.87 -18.22 -3.42
C CYS A 43 8.04 -19.19 -3.41
N LYS A 44 8.38 -19.70 -4.58
CA LYS A 44 9.62 -20.44 -4.81
C LYS A 44 10.67 -19.48 -5.33
N TYR A 45 11.94 -19.82 -5.12
CA TYR A 45 13.06 -19.00 -5.60
C TYR A 45 13.03 -18.79 -7.13
N ASN A 46 12.61 -19.80 -7.89
CA ASN A 46 12.54 -19.78 -9.34
C ASN A 46 11.20 -19.27 -9.91
N ASP A 47 10.27 -18.82 -9.06
CA ASP A 47 9.02 -18.23 -9.55
C ASP A 47 9.31 -16.88 -10.21
N PRO A 48 8.73 -16.60 -11.40
CA PRO A 48 8.83 -15.28 -12.01
C PRO A 48 8.20 -14.21 -11.13
N ILE A 49 8.70 -12.97 -11.27
CA ILE A 49 8.33 -11.87 -10.37
C ILE A 49 6.81 -11.60 -10.34
N TYR A 50 6.14 -11.66 -11.50
CA TYR A 50 4.69 -11.47 -11.61
C TYR A 50 3.88 -12.56 -10.89
N VAL A 51 4.41 -13.80 -10.81
CA VAL A 51 3.79 -14.87 -10.03
C VAL A 51 3.98 -14.61 -8.53
N LYS A 52 5.18 -14.15 -8.13
CA LYS A 52 5.46 -13.82 -6.73
C LYS A 52 4.53 -12.73 -6.19
N TYR A 53 4.31 -11.65 -6.95
CA TYR A 53 3.36 -10.58 -6.59
C TYR A 53 1.96 -11.13 -6.33
N GLU A 54 1.42 -11.90 -7.28
CA GLU A 54 0.07 -12.43 -7.15
C GLU A 54 -0.05 -13.47 -6.02
N LYS A 55 1.00 -14.26 -5.78
CA LYS A 55 1.08 -15.14 -4.62
C LYS A 55 0.99 -14.35 -3.31
N VAL A 56 1.74 -13.27 -3.16
CA VAL A 56 1.68 -12.42 -1.95
C VAL A 56 0.28 -11.84 -1.75
N GLU A 57 -0.36 -11.34 -2.81
CA GLU A 57 -1.75 -10.84 -2.70
C GLU A 57 -2.74 -11.93 -2.27
N VAL A 58 -2.63 -13.13 -2.84
CA VAL A 58 -3.47 -14.27 -2.43
C VAL A 58 -3.18 -14.67 -0.98
N LEU A 59 -1.92 -14.72 -0.57
CA LEU A 59 -1.48 -15.05 0.79
C LEU A 59 -2.09 -14.08 1.83
N VAL A 60 -1.97 -12.77 1.59
CA VAL A 60 -2.57 -11.74 2.46
C VAL A 60 -4.09 -11.91 2.55
N ARG A 61 -4.74 -12.31 1.45
CA ARG A 61 -6.19 -12.46 1.38
C ARG A 61 -6.69 -13.70 2.15
N ILE A 62 -6.06 -14.86 1.97
CA ILE A 62 -6.42 -16.11 2.65
C ILE A 62 -5.92 -16.19 4.10
N CYS A 63 -5.05 -15.26 4.49
CA CYS A 63 -4.56 -15.15 5.85
C CYS A 63 -5.70 -14.99 6.86
N SER A 64 -5.51 -15.60 8.03
CA SER A 64 -6.38 -15.65 9.20
C SER A 64 -5.51 -15.57 10.45
N GLU A 65 -6.10 -15.35 11.62
CA GLU A 65 -5.36 -15.28 12.88
C GLU A 65 -4.51 -16.53 13.18
N ARG A 66 -4.89 -17.70 12.66
CA ARG A 66 -4.18 -18.96 12.92
C ARG A 66 -2.92 -19.15 12.08
N ASN A 67 -2.81 -18.45 10.96
CA ASN A 67 -1.71 -18.63 10.00
C ASN A 67 -0.94 -17.32 9.73
N SER A 68 -1.25 -16.25 10.48
CA SER A 68 -0.54 -14.97 10.41
C SER A 68 0.94 -15.11 10.78
N GLU A 69 1.28 -15.85 11.84
CA GLU A 69 2.67 -16.06 12.26
C GLU A 69 3.54 -16.78 11.22
N PRO A 70 3.15 -17.95 10.68
CA PRO A 70 3.88 -18.59 9.59
C PRO A 70 4.06 -17.66 8.38
N LEU A 71 3.01 -16.91 8.01
CA LEU A 71 3.08 -15.99 6.89
C LEU A 71 4.03 -14.81 7.17
N LEU A 72 4.05 -14.26 8.38
CA LEU A 72 4.99 -13.19 8.76
C LEU A 72 6.45 -13.65 8.67
N ASN A 73 6.75 -14.88 9.11
CA ASN A 73 8.09 -15.43 8.99
C ASN A 73 8.50 -15.62 7.51
N GLU A 74 7.56 -16.03 6.66
CA GLU A 74 7.81 -16.19 5.24
C GLU A 74 8.00 -14.83 4.53
N LEU A 75 7.14 -13.84 4.81
CA LEU A 75 7.26 -12.47 4.29
C LEU A 75 8.57 -11.80 4.73
N LYS A 76 9.06 -12.11 5.93
CA LYS A 76 10.38 -11.66 6.41
C LYS A 76 11.50 -12.16 5.50
N GLU A 77 11.44 -13.40 5.03
CA GLU A 77 12.44 -13.92 4.09
C GLU A 77 12.28 -13.27 2.70
N TYR A 78 11.06 -12.99 2.26
CA TYR A 78 10.82 -12.26 0.99
C TYR A 78 11.37 -10.83 1.04
N ALA A 79 11.30 -10.17 2.20
CA ALA A 79 11.86 -8.84 2.41
C ALA A 79 13.40 -8.79 2.39
N LYS A 80 14.09 -9.94 2.26
CA LYS A 80 15.54 -10.06 2.10
C LYS A 80 15.96 -10.43 0.67
N GLU A 81 15.02 -10.51 -0.27
CA GLU A 81 15.34 -10.75 -1.68
C GLU A 81 16.05 -9.54 -2.31
N VAL A 82 16.56 -9.73 -3.54
CA VAL A 82 17.33 -8.71 -4.28
C VAL A 82 16.40 -7.73 -5.02
N ASP A 83 15.20 -8.16 -5.38
CA ASP A 83 14.25 -7.35 -6.16
C ASP A 83 13.56 -6.30 -5.27
N VAL A 84 13.87 -5.02 -5.52
CA VAL A 84 13.45 -3.88 -4.68
C VAL A 84 11.93 -3.75 -4.59
N ASP A 85 11.25 -3.94 -5.71
CA ASP A 85 9.79 -3.78 -5.78
C ASP A 85 9.10 -4.94 -5.04
N PHE A 86 9.63 -6.16 -5.16
CA PHE A 86 9.10 -7.33 -4.44
C PHE A 86 9.36 -7.28 -2.94
N VAL A 87 10.54 -6.80 -2.52
CA VAL A 87 10.82 -6.53 -1.10
C VAL A 87 9.80 -5.53 -0.57
N SER A 88 9.53 -4.46 -1.31
CA SER A 88 8.54 -3.45 -0.91
C SER A 88 7.13 -4.04 -0.82
N CYS A 89 6.75 -4.93 -1.73
CA CYS A 89 5.50 -5.68 -1.66
C CYS A 89 5.41 -6.56 -0.40
N ALA A 90 6.46 -7.28 -0.06
CA ALA A 90 6.51 -8.11 1.14
C ALA A 90 6.40 -7.29 2.43
N VAL A 91 7.11 -6.16 2.53
CA VAL A 91 7.05 -5.24 3.68
C VAL A 91 5.65 -4.64 3.82
N ASN A 92 5.02 -4.21 2.71
CA ASN A 92 3.64 -3.73 2.72
C ASN A 92 2.64 -4.82 3.13
N ALA A 93 2.87 -6.07 2.72
CA ALA A 93 2.06 -7.21 3.16
C ALA A 93 2.16 -7.44 4.67
N ILE A 94 3.36 -7.32 5.27
CA ILE A 94 3.54 -7.37 6.73
C ILE A 94 2.70 -6.29 7.43
N GLY A 95 2.73 -5.06 6.92
CA GLY A 95 1.90 -3.95 7.40
C GLY A 95 0.41 -4.24 7.35
N ARG A 96 -0.09 -4.72 6.22
CA ARG A 96 -1.50 -5.09 6.03
C ARG A 96 -1.94 -6.16 7.02
N LEU A 97 -1.08 -7.16 7.31
CA LEU A 97 -1.36 -8.18 8.32
C LEU A 97 -1.43 -7.59 9.73
N ALA A 98 -0.51 -6.70 10.10
CA ALA A 98 -0.49 -6.03 11.40
C ALA A 98 -1.74 -5.16 11.62
N ILE A 99 -2.21 -4.47 10.58
CA ILE A 99 -3.42 -3.62 10.65
C ILE A 99 -4.70 -4.47 10.70
N ARG A 100 -4.71 -5.61 9.98
CA ARG A 100 -5.87 -6.51 9.89
C ARG A 100 -6.04 -7.39 11.13
N PHE A 101 -4.95 -7.88 11.72
CA PHE A 101 -4.96 -8.79 12.85
C PHE A 101 -4.17 -8.22 14.03
N GLU A 102 -4.87 -7.77 15.07
CA GLU A 102 -4.25 -7.15 16.24
C GLU A 102 -3.24 -8.08 16.94
N ALA A 103 -3.56 -9.38 17.03
CA ALA A 103 -2.66 -10.38 17.61
C ALA A 103 -1.33 -10.53 16.85
N ALA A 104 -1.29 -10.15 15.57
CA ALA A 104 -0.08 -10.21 14.75
C ALA A 104 0.76 -8.93 14.80
N ALA A 105 0.24 -7.83 15.36
CA ALA A 105 0.86 -6.51 15.28
C ALA A 105 2.22 -6.46 15.99
N GLU A 106 2.32 -7.00 17.20
CA GLU A 106 3.57 -7.00 17.98
C GLU A 106 4.67 -7.80 17.27
N ARG A 107 4.32 -8.98 16.72
CA ARG A 107 5.27 -9.78 15.96
C ARG A 107 5.67 -9.11 14.64
N ALA A 108 4.74 -8.45 13.95
CA ALA A 108 5.02 -7.73 12.72
C ALA A 108 5.96 -6.55 12.95
N ILE A 109 5.80 -5.80 14.05
CA ILE A 109 6.72 -4.73 14.44
C ILE A 109 8.11 -5.28 14.70
N ALA A 110 8.24 -6.37 15.46
CA ALA A 110 9.54 -6.99 15.70
C ALA A 110 10.23 -7.39 14.38
N VAL A 111 9.48 -7.94 13.41
CA VAL A 111 10.01 -8.25 12.08
C VAL A 111 10.47 -6.98 11.34
N LEU A 112 9.67 -5.91 11.36
CA LEU A 112 10.01 -4.64 10.70
C LEU A 112 11.23 -3.97 11.35
N GLU A 113 11.37 -4.00 12.67
CA GLU A 113 12.55 -3.51 13.38
C GLU A 113 13.81 -4.28 12.99
N GLU A 114 13.72 -5.61 12.88
CA GLU A 114 14.83 -6.43 12.38
C GLU A 114 15.21 -6.04 10.94
N LEU A 115 14.24 -5.77 10.07
CA LEU A 115 14.49 -5.32 8.70
C LEU A 115 15.13 -3.93 8.65
N VAL A 116 14.71 -3.00 9.52
CA VAL A 116 15.33 -1.67 9.64
C VAL A 116 16.79 -1.79 10.09
N GLN A 117 17.09 -2.70 11.02
CA GLN A 117 18.45 -2.95 11.51
C GLN A 117 19.40 -3.49 10.43
N MET A 118 18.88 -4.06 9.33
CA MET A 118 19.70 -4.49 8.20
C MET A 118 20.33 -3.32 7.43
N LYS A 119 19.85 -2.08 7.64
CA LYS A 119 20.42 -0.86 7.04
C LYS A 119 20.47 -0.88 5.50
N VAL A 120 19.46 -1.48 4.89
CA VAL A 120 19.28 -1.49 3.44
C VAL A 120 18.34 -0.35 3.06
N ASP A 121 18.84 0.68 2.38
CA ASP A 121 18.17 1.97 2.16
C ASP A 121 16.69 1.83 1.74
N TYR A 122 16.40 1.13 0.65
CA TYR A 122 15.02 0.99 0.14
C TYR A 122 14.12 0.21 1.11
N CYS A 123 14.66 -0.77 1.81
CA CYS A 123 13.91 -1.57 2.77
C CYS A 123 13.57 -0.76 4.03
N VAL A 124 14.53 0.01 4.56
CA VAL A 124 14.32 0.92 5.70
C VAL A 124 13.22 1.93 5.36
N GLN A 125 13.27 2.53 4.16
CA GLN A 125 12.29 3.52 3.72
C GLN A 125 10.87 2.95 3.66
N THR A 126 10.68 1.76 3.07
CA THR A 126 9.37 1.11 3.05
C THR A 126 8.92 0.71 4.46
N CYS A 127 9.84 0.22 5.30
CA CYS A 127 9.53 -0.12 6.69
C CYS A 127 9.06 1.11 7.49
N VAL A 128 9.67 2.29 7.31
CA VAL A 128 9.29 3.54 7.99
C VAL A 128 7.84 3.90 7.69
N VAL A 129 7.43 3.83 6.42
CA VAL A 129 6.05 4.12 6.01
C VAL A 129 5.09 3.14 6.69
N VAL A 130 5.37 1.84 6.61
CA VAL A 130 4.54 0.79 7.18
C VAL A 130 4.45 0.87 8.71
N LEU A 131 5.57 1.11 9.40
CA LEU A 131 5.61 1.29 10.86
C LEU A 131 4.75 2.49 11.27
N CYS A 132 4.81 3.60 10.53
CA CYS A 132 3.96 4.76 10.79
C CYS A 132 2.46 4.43 10.62
N ASP A 133 2.09 3.62 9.64
CA ASP A 133 0.69 3.19 9.46
C ASP A 133 0.21 2.28 10.60
N ILE A 134 1.08 1.39 11.10
CA ILE A 134 0.79 0.58 12.28
C ILE A 134 0.64 1.47 13.53
N LEU A 135 1.50 2.48 13.71
CA LEU A 135 1.40 3.46 14.80
C LEU A 135 0.10 4.27 14.72
N ARG A 136 -0.38 4.62 13.52
CA ARG A 136 -1.69 5.27 13.32
C ARG A 136 -2.87 4.35 13.65
N ARG A 137 -2.70 3.03 13.49
CA ARG A 137 -3.71 2.03 13.84
C ARG A 137 -3.78 1.80 15.36
N TYR A 138 -2.63 1.77 16.03
CA TYR A 138 -2.48 1.42 17.45
C TYR A 138 -1.77 2.54 18.23
N PRO A 139 -2.41 3.72 18.40
CA PRO A 139 -1.81 4.84 19.12
C PRO A 139 -1.47 4.47 20.56
N GLY A 140 -0.29 4.87 21.03
CA GLY A 140 0.16 4.70 22.42
C GLY A 140 0.69 3.32 22.81
N ARG A 141 0.78 2.35 21.88
CA ARG A 141 1.24 0.97 22.19
C ARG A 141 2.71 0.70 21.84
N PHE A 142 3.20 1.29 20.76
CA PHE A 142 4.50 0.93 20.17
C PHE A 142 5.44 2.14 20.04
N GLU A 143 5.41 3.03 21.03
CA GLU A 143 6.13 4.31 20.99
C GLU A 143 7.66 4.15 20.88
N ALA A 144 8.20 3.05 21.42
CA ALA A 144 9.63 2.75 21.37
C ALA A 144 10.19 2.65 19.95
N VAL A 145 9.36 2.23 18.98
CA VAL A 145 9.72 2.14 17.56
C VAL A 145 10.23 3.48 17.03
N VAL A 146 9.68 4.59 17.50
CA VAL A 146 10.04 5.92 16.99
C VAL A 146 11.49 6.27 17.33
N THR A 147 12.01 5.81 18.46
CA THR A 147 13.42 5.97 18.83
C THR A 147 14.31 5.21 17.84
N THR A 148 13.95 3.97 17.50
CA THR A 148 14.66 3.17 16.50
C THR A 148 14.64 3.86 15.13
N LEU A 149 13.52 4.46 14.72
CA LEU A 149 13.46 5.24 13.47
C LEU A 149 14.44 6.42 13.49
N CYS A 150 14.60 7.10 14.63
CA CYS A 150 15.54 8.22 14.76
C CYS A 150 17.00 7.77 14.65
N GLU A 151 17.35 6.57 15.14
CA GLU A 151 18.70 6.00 15.04
C GLU A 151 19.09 5.67 13.58
N HIS A 152 18.09 5.45 12.72
CA HIS A 152 18.26 5.09 11.32
C HIS A 152 17.84 6.21 10.36
N ALA A 153 17.77 7.46 10.83
CA ALA A 153 17.30 8.61 10.04
C ALA A 153 18.11 8.86 8.75
N ASP A 154 19.42 8.53 8.75
CA ASP A 154 20.31 8.70 7.59
C ASP A 154 19.89 7.86 6.36
N TYR A 155 19.07 6.82 6.57
CA TYR A 155 18.58 5.94 5.52
C TYR A 155 17.21 6.39 4.94
N ILE A 156 16.61 7.44 5.50
CA ILE A 156 15.24 7.89 5.17
C ILE A 156 15.31 9.06 4.18
N ASN A 157 15.35 8.74 2.88
CA ASN A 157 15.57 9.74 1.83
C ASN A 157 14.34 10.01 0.95
N ALA A 158 13.55 8.98 0.64
CA ALA A 158 12.36 9.08 -0.20
C ALA A 158 11.31 9.99 0.44
N PRO A 159 10.61 10.81 -0.36
CA PRO A 159 9.70 11.82 0.16
C PRO A 159 8.55 11.22 0.98
N GLU A 160 8.02 10.06 0.60
CA GLU A 160 6.97 9.37 1.35
C GLU A 160 7.47 8.92 2.73
N ALA A 161 8.66 8.34 2.78
CA ALA A 161 9.29 7.86 4.01
C ALA A 161 9.67 9.03 4.93
N ARG A 162 10.21 10.12 4.36
CA ARG A 162 10.52 11.35 5.10
C ARG A 162 9.27 12.01 5.67
N ALA A 163 8.20 12.11 4.88
CA ALA A 163 6.93 12.64 5.36
C ALA A 163 6.33 11.77 6.49
N ALA A 164 6.42 10.45 6.38
CA ALA A 164 6.00 9.53 7.43
C ALA A 164 6.85 9.68 8.71
N TYR A 165 8.17 9.77 8.57
CA TYR A 165 9.10 10.02 9.68
C TYR A 165 8.83 11.35 10.38
N LEU A 166 8.66 12.44 9.63
CA LEU A 166 8.31 13.77 10.18
C LEU A 166 6.97 13.73 10.91
N TRP A 167 5.98 13.01 10.38
CA TRP A 167 4.73 12.78 11.10
C TRP A 167 4.98 12.11 12.46
N ALA A 168 5.81 11.06 12.50
CA ALA A 168 6.14 10.36 13.75
C ALA A 168 6.87 11.27 14.74
N LEU A 169 7.83 12.08 14.29
CA LEU A 169 8.52 13.07 15.13
C LEU A 169 7.55 14.06 15.77
N GLY A 170 6.59 14.58 15.00
CA GLY A 170 5.59 15.53 15.51
C GLY A 170 4.52 14.89 16.41
N GLU A 171 4.11 13.66 16.10
CA GLU A 171 3.09 12.93 16.88
C GLU A 171 3.65 12.44 18.23
N TYR A 172 4.88 11.93 18.25
CA TYR A 172 5.51 11.33 19.43
C TYR A 172 6.63 12.19 20.03
N SER A 173 6.61 13.51 19.78
CA SER A 173 7.67 14.45 20.20
C SER A 173 7.99 14.44 21.69
N GLU A 174 7.08 13.96 22.54
CA GLU A 174 7.25 13.86 24.00
C GLU A 174 8.22 12.74 24.41
N HIS A 175 8.37 11.72 23.56
CA HIS A 175 9.22 10.55 23.80
C HIS A 175 10.61 10.66 23.17
N ILE A 176 10.86 11.72 22.40
CA ILE A 176 12.08 11.89 21.60
C ILE A 176 12.89 13.07 22.16
N PRO A 177 14.00 12.83 22.88
CA PRO A 177 14.80 13.90 23.47
C PRO A 177 15.41 14.86 22.44
N SER A 178 15.77 14.35 21.25
CA SER A 178 16.44 15.08 20.17
C SER A 178 15.49 15.70 19.14
N VAL A 179 14.17 15.71 19.39
CA VAL A 179 13.18 16.19 18.40
C VAL A 179 13.42 17.63 17.95
N ALA A 180 13.85 18.51 18.86
CA ALA A 180 14.10 19.91 18.55
C ALA A 180 15.25 20.09 17.56
N SER A 181 16.33 19.31 17.69
CA SER A 181 17.46 19.36 16.75
C SER A 181 17.11 18.74 15.41
N LEU A 182 16.37 17.62 15.40
CA LEU A 182 15.95 16.93 14.18
C LEU A 182 15.02 17.80 13.33
N LEU A 183 13.96 18.34 13.95
CA LEU A 183 13.04 19.26 13.26
C LEU A 183 13.73 20.59 12.93
N GLY A 184 14.68 21.05 13.77
CA GLY A 184 15.51 22.21 13.50
C GLY A 184 16.25 22.09 12.17
N ALA A 185 17.04 21.03 12.01
CA ALA A 185 17.78 20.74 10.79
C ALA A 185 16.84 20.64 9.56
N ALA A 186 15.70 19.97 9.70
CA ALA A 186 14.72 19.84 8.63
C ALA A 186 14.09 21.20 8.24
N VAL A 187 13.86 22.11 9.20
CA VAL A 187 13.39 23.47 8.90
C VAL A 187 14.46 24.31 8.19
N ASP A 188 15.74 24.08 8.50
CA ASP A 188 16.84 24.78 7.83
C ASP A 188 16.96 24.38 6.35
N SER A 189 16.64 23.13 6.01
CA SER A 189 16.57 22.64 4.62
C SER A 189 15.18 22.79 3.96
N LEU A 190 14.18 23.39 4.63
CA LEU A 190 12.78 23.41 4.16
C LEU A 190 12.61 23.95 2.72
N LEU A 191 13.42 24.95 2.34
CA LEU A 191 13.38 25.58 1.02
C LEU A 191 14.10 24.78 -0.07
N GLU A 192 14.99 23.87 0.34
CA GLU A 192 15.70 22.94 -0.55
C GLU A 192 14.84 21.71 -0.87
N GLU A 193 13.83 21.42 -0.03
CA GLU A 193 12.87 20.35 -0.27
C GLU A 193 11.99 20.66 -1.50
N GLU A 194 12.07 19.82 -2.52
CA GLU A 194 11.22 19.93 -3.73
C GLU A 194 9.81 19.38 -3.49
N ASP A 195 9.70 18.34 -2.65
CA ASP A 195 8.45 17.63 -2.40
C ASP A 195 7.54 18.34 -1.40
N ALA A 196 6.38 18.78 -1.88
CA ALA A 196 5.37 19.45 -1.07
C ALA A 196 4.90 18.59 0.11
N CYS A 197 4.82 17.25 -0.05
CA CYS A 197 4.38 16.36 1.03
C CYS A 197 5.32 16.41 2.24
N VAL A 198 6.63 16.52 2.02
CA VAL A 198 7.65 16.64 3.08
C VAL A 198 7.54 18.01 3.76
N GLN A 199 7.45 19.09 2.98
CA GLN A 199 7.27 20.46 3.51
C GLN A 199 6.02 20.55 4.39
N LEU A 200 4.90 19.99 3.94
CA LEU A 200 3.64 19.95 4.68
C LEU A 200 3.74 19.13 5.97
N ALA A 201 4.37 17.95 5.89
CA ALA A 201 4.61 17.10 7.05
C ALA A 201 5.47 17.81 8.09
N LEU A 202 6.51 18.52 7.65
CA LEU A 202 7.42 19.28 8.51
C LEU A 202 6.72 20.45 9.22
N VAL A 203 5.95 21.26 8.49
CA VAL A 203 5.17 22.36 9.07
C VAL A 203 4.19 21.82 10.12
N ASN A 204 3.49 20.72 9.78
CA ASN A 204 2.58 20.06 10.71
C ASN A 204 3.30 19.52 11.96
N ALA A 205 4.46 18.89 11.79
CA ALA A 205 5.26 18.35 12.88
C ALA A 205 5.73 19.46 13.84
N CYS A 206 6.19 20.60 13.31
CA CYS A 206 6.60 21.76 14.11
C CYS A 206 5.42 22.34 14.93
N VAL A 207 4.23 22.43 14.33
CA VAL A 207 3.03 22.93 15.02
C VAL A 207 2.60 21.96 16.13
N LYS A 208 2.58 20.65 15.86
CA LYS A 208 2.28 19.65 16.91
C LYS A 208 3.30 19.70 18.04
N TYR A 209 4.58 19.78 17.71
CA TYR A 209 5.64 19.89 18.70
C TYR A 209 5.45 21.13 19.59
N PHE A 210 5.07 22.26 19.00
CA PHE A 210 4.74 23.47 19.74
C PHE A 210 3.53 23.32 20.66
N LEU A 211 2.45 22.73 20.18
CA LEU A 211 1.24 22.53 20.99
C LEU A 211 1.46 21.58 22.18
N LYS A 212 2.43 20.66 22.07
CA LYS A 212 2.83 19.74 23.13
C LYS A 212 3.86 20.35 24.09
N GLN A 213 4.89 21.03 23.56
CA GLN A 213 6.01 21.61 24.33
C GLN A 213 6.27 23.09 23.97
N PRO A 214 5.39 24.04 24.36
CA PRO A 214 5.47 25.43 23.91
C PRO A 214 6.80 26.11 24.23
N GLN A 215 7.34 25.88 25.43
CA GLN A 215 8.56 26.53 25.92
C GLN A 215 9.81 26.17 25.09
N ARG A 216 9.87 24.94 24.56
CA ARG A 216 11.02 24.44 23.79
C ARG A 216 10.88 24.70 22.29
N ALA A 217 9.64 24.75 21.81
CA ALA A 217 9.34 24.76 20.38
C ALA A 217 9.01 26.15 19.79
N GLN A 218 8.84 27.19 20.62
CA GLN A 218 8.38 28.51 20.18
C GLN A 218 9.24 29.10 19.05
N ALA A 219 10.57 29.10 19.21
CA ALA A 219 11.47 29.63 18.18
C ALA A 219 11.37 28.83 16.87
N LEU A 220 11.27 27.50 16.99
CA LEU A 220 11.21 26.60 15.84
C LEU A 220 9.92 26.77 15.04
N VAL A 221 8.75 26.80 15.69
CA VAL A 221 7.47 26.94 15.00
C VAL A 221 7.35 28.30 14.31
N LEU A 222 7.84 29.38 14.93
CA LEU A 222 7.86 30.71 14.31
C LEU A 222 8.73 30.69 13.05
N ARG A 223 9.95 30.14 13.14
CA ARG A 223 10.86 30.02 11.99
C ARG A 223 10.26 29.18 10.87
N ALA A 224 9.66 28.04 11.20
CA ALA A 224 9.01 27.15 10.25
C ALA A 224 7.85 27.84 9.53
N LEU A 225 6.95 28.48 10.28
CA LEU A 225 5.79 29.15 9.70
C LEU A 225 6.18 30.38 8.87
N GLN A 226 7.12 31.21 9.33
CA GLN A 226 7.62 32.37 8.56
C GLN A 226 8.22 31.93 7.23
N THR A 227 9.09 30.91 7.28
CA THR A 227 9.76 30.38 6.09
C THR A 227 8.73 29.78 5.12
N ALA A 228 7.78 28.99 5.65
CA ALA A 228 6.73 28.38 4.86
C ALA A 228 5.74 29.38 4.26
N SER A 229 5.40 30.48 4.95
CA SER A 229 4.44 31.47 4.45
C SER A 229 5.03 32.47 3.46
N GLU A 230 6.29 32.88 3.68
CA GLU A 230 6.92 33.96 2.91
C GLU A 230 7.79 33.46 1.75
N LYS A 231 8.46 32.32 1.93
CA LYS A 231 9.54 31.88 1.02
C LYS A 231 9.20 30.62 0.22
N CYS A 232 8.30 29.75 0.68
CA CYS A 232 7.91 28.57 -0.09
C CYS A 232 7.11 28.93 -1.34
N ALA A 233 7.44 28.31 -2.47
CA ALA A 233 6.74 28.52 -3.74
C ALA A 233 5.36 27.86 -3.76
N ASN A 234 5.23 26.68 -3.14
CA ASN A 234 4.00 25.90 -3.17
C ASN A 234 2.84 26.63 -2.46
N PRO A 235 1.69 26.86 -3.13
CA PRO A 235 0.56 27.57 -2.55
C PRO A 235 -0.09 26.80 -1.39
N ASP A 236 -0.19 25.48 -1.44
CA ASP A 236 -0.80 24.67 -0.36
C ASP A 236 0.04 24.74 0.93
N VAL A 237 1.37 24.75 0.79
CA VAL A 237 2.29 24.93 1.93
C VAL A 237 2.12 26.30 2.57
N ARG A 238 2.08 27.37 1.75
CA ARG A 238 1.85 28.74 2.23
C ARG A 238 0.50 28.87 2.92
N ASP A 239 -0.57 28.37 2.30
CA ASP A 239 -1.92 28.45 2.85
C ASP A 239 -2.03 27.71 4.17
N ARG A 240 -1.46 26.50 4.26
CA ARG A 240 -1.44 25.73 5.51
C ARG A 240 -0.63 26.43 6.60
N ALA A 241 0.49 27.06 6.26
CA ALA A 241 1.26 27.87 7.20
C ALA A 241 0.46 29.09 7.70
N TYR A 242 -0.24 29.82 6.82
CA TYR A 242 -1.11 30.94 7.23
C TYR A 242 -2.28 30.48 8.10
N ILE A 243 -2.91 29.34 7.80
CA ILE A 243 -3.98 28.76 8.62
C ILE A 243 -3.44 28.48 10.02
N TYR A 244 -2.29 27.81 10.14
CA TYR A 244 -1.68 27.56 11.45
C TYR A 244 -1.27 28.84 12.17
N TRP A 245 -0.68 29.81 11.46
CA TRP A 245 -0.31 31.10 12.04
C TRP A 245 -1.51 31.80 12.66
N ARG A 246 -2.61 31.91 11.90
CA ARG A 246 -3.84 32.56 12.34
C ARG A 246 -4.49 31.80 13.49
N LEU A 247 -4.52 30.47 13.42
CA LEU A 247 -5.09 29.61 14.47
C LEU A 247 -4.33 29.76 15.79
N LEU A 248 -2.99 29.69 15.74
CA LEU A 248 -2.13 29.85 16.92
C LEU A 248 -2.16 31.28 17.49
N SER A 249 -2.27 32.29 16.64
CA SER A 249 -2.33 33.70 17.06
C SER A 249 -3.70 34.07 17.65
N ALA A 250 -4.78 33.46 17.14
CA ALA A 250 -6.13 33.74 17.60
C ALA A 250 -6.43 33.05 18.93
N ASP A 251 -6.19 31.74 19.02
CA ASP A 251 -6.47 30.96 20.23
C ASP A 251 -5.64 29.67 20.28
N PRO A 252 -4.58 29.63 21.11
CA PRO A 252 -3.77 28.43 21.33
C PRO A 252 -4.55 27.23 21.89
N SER A 253 -5.62 27.47 22.65
CA SER A 253 -6.43 26.40 23.24
C SER A 253 -7.33 25.73 22.19
N ALA A 254 -7.95 26.53 21.31
CA ALA A 254 -8.65 26.02 20.14
C ALA A 254 -7.67 25.31 19.18
N ALA A 255 -6.48 25.86 18.97
CA ALA A 255 -5.45 25.24 18.14
C ALA A 255 -5.10 23.82 18.63
N ARG A 256 -4.95 23.64 19.93
CA ARG A 256 -4.71 22.32 20.53
C ARG A 256 -5.85 21.36 20.24
N THR A 257 -7.09 21.80 20.42
CA THR A 257 -8.29 20.99 20.18
C THR A 257 -8.45 20.58 18.71
N VAL A 258 -8.10 21.47 17.78
CA VAL A 258 -8.22 21.22 16.34
C VAL A 258 -7.08 20.33 15.83
N VAL A 259 -5.82 20.67 16.16
CA VAL A 259 -4.64 20.01 15.56
C VAL A 259 -4.31 18.69 16.23
N LEU A 260 -4.50 18.60 17.56
CA LEU A 260 -4.28 17.37 18.33
C LEU A 260 -5.58 16.60 18.58
N ALA A 261 -6.62 16.83 17.76
CA ALA A 261 -7.84 16.04 17.82
C ALA A 261 -7.54 14.55 17.64
N GLU A 262 -8.25 13.71 18.40
CA GLU A 262 -8.20 12.25 18.21
C GLU A 262 -8.70 11.91 16.80
N LYS A 263 -7.86 11.24 16.03
CA LYS A 263 -8.18 10.81 14.68
C LYS A 263 -8.78 9.42 14.71
N PRO A 264 -9.77 9.13 13.84
CA PRO A 264 -10.27 7.78 13.73
C PRO A 264 -9.12 6.83 13.33
N PRO A 265 -9.10 5.59 13.85
CA PRO A 265 -8.04 4.65 13.54
C PRO A 265 -8.05 4.31 12.05
N VAL A 266 -6.86 4.13 11.48
CA VAL A 266 -6.69 3.64 10.10
C VAL A 266 -7.46 2.33 9.97
N ARG A 267 -8.30 2.21 8.96
CA ARG A 267 -9.02 0.97 8.67
C ARG A 267 -8.14 0.11 7.76
N PRO A 268 -8.15 -1.22 7.91
CA PRO A 268 -7.52 -2.08 6.92
C PRO A 268 -8.09 -1.74 5.54
N GLU A 269 -7.23 -1.57 4.54
CA GLU A 269 -7.68 -1.27 3.19
C GLU A 269 -8.68 -2.33 2.73
N ASN A 270 -9.90 -1.90 2.39
CA ASN A 270 -10.88 -2.75 1.74
C ASN A 270 -10.44 -2.98 0.30
N SER A 271 -9.48 -3.88 0.10
CA SER A 271 -9.09 -4.39 -1.23
C SER A 271 -10.20 -5.22 -1.90
N SER A 272 -11.44 -5.18 -1.38
CA SER A 272 -12.58 -5.87 -1.96
C SER A 272 -13.18 -5.00 -3.06
N LEU A 273 -13.36 -5.58 -4.23
CA LEU A 273 -14.10 -4.98 -5.32
C LEU A 273 -15.54 -4.69 -4.89
N PRO A 274 -16.16 -3.60 -5.37
CA PRO A 274 -17.59 -3.39 -5.18
C PRO A 274 -18.40 -4.61 -5.66
N GLU A 275 -19.44 -5.01 -4.91
CA GLU A 275 -20.21 -6.23 -5.21
C GLU A 275 -20.70 -6.31 -6.67
N PRO A 276 -21.25 -5.24 -7.30
CA PRO A 276 -21.68 -5.32 -8.70
C PRO A 276 -20.53 -5.62 -9.67
N LEU A 277 -19.35 -5.05 -9.39
CA LEU A 277 -18.15 -5.29 -10.17
C LEU A 277 -17.62 -6.72 -9.95
N LEU A 278 -17.70 -7.22 -8.72
CA LEU A 278 -17.32 -8.59 -8.40
C LEU A 278 -18.23 -9.59 -9.12
N GLU A 279 -19.53 -9.36 -9.16
CA GLU A 279 -20.47 -10.24 -9.88
C GLU A 279 -20.21 -10.26 -11.39
N GLU A 280 -19.95 -9.09 -11.99
CA GLU A 280 -19.55 -8.96 -13.39
C GLU A 280 -18.27 -9.79 -13.66
N LEU A 281 -17.22 -9.61 -12.86
CA LEU A 281 -15.95 -10.32 -13.03
C LEU A 281 -16.02 -11.83 -12.72
N VAL A 282 -16.93 -12.25 -11.85
CA VAL A 282 -17.18 -13.68 -11.58
C VAL A 282 -17.79 -14.37 -12.81
N ASN A 283 -18.62 -13.67 -13.58
CA ASN A 283 -19.18 -14.22 -14.83
C ASN A 283 -18.14 -14.24 -15.97
N GLU A 284 -17.08 -13.45 -15.86
CA GLU A 284 -16.01 -13.35 -16.84
C GLU A 284 -14.73 -14.13 -16.44
N LEU A 285 -14.82 -15.08 -15.51
CA LEU A 285 -13.69 -15.90 -15.10
C LEU A 285 -13.09 -16.68 -16.28
N GLY A 286 -11.76 -16.68 -16.38
CA GLY A 286 -11.02 -17.28 -17.49
C GLY A 286 -10.88 -16.38 -18.74
N CYS A 287 -11.51 -15.19 -18.76
CA CYS A 287 -11.33 -14.21 -19.82
C CYS A 287 -10.20 -13.21 -19.50
N VAL A 288 -9.81 -12.42 -20.51
CA VAL A 288 -8.80 -11.34 -20.32
C VAL A 288 -9.23 -10.34 -19.25
N SER A 289 -10.53 -10.09 -19.10
CA SER A 289 -11.07 -9.18 -18.09
C SER A 289 -10.80 -9.63 -16.65
N SER A 290 -10.86 -10.93 -16.38
CA SER A 290 -10.55 -11.46 -15.04
C SER A 290 -9.05 -11.36 -14.72
N VAL A 291 -8.19 -11.47 -15.74
CA VAL A 291 -6.74 -11.24 -15.61
C VAL A 291 -6.45 -9.74 -15.38
N LEU A 292 -7.08 -8.86 -16.14
CA LEU A 292 -6.94 -7.41 -15.98
C LEU A 292 -7.64 -6.86 -14.72
N GLN A 293 -8.54 -7.64 -14.11
CA GLN A 293 -9.45 -7.17 -13.05
C GLN A 293 -10.21 -5.90 -13.45
N GLN A 294 -10.56 -5.82 -14.73
CA GLN A 294 -11.33 -4.76 -15.34
C GLN A 294 -12.46 -5.39 -16.15
N PRO A 295 -13.70 -4.91 -16.05
CA PRO A 295 -14.80 -5.45 -16.83
C PRO A 295 -14.51 -5.43 -18.32
N ALA A 296 -14.92 -6.48 -19.05
CA ALA A 296 -14.77 -6.53 -20.51
C ALA A 296 -15.32 -5.26 -21.18
N ARG A 297 -16.37 -4.67 -20.60
CA ARG A 297 -16.99 -3.45 -21.11
C ARG A 297 -16.07 -2.24 -21.24
N GLN A 298 -15.00 -2.16 -20.44
CA GLN A 298 -14.09 -1.02 -20.48
C GLN A 298 -13.17 -1.02 -21.71
N PHE A 299 -12.84 -2.20 -22.24
CA PHE A 299 -11.84 -2.33 -23.31
C PHE A 299 -12.37 -2.99 -24.58
N VAL A 300 -13.44 -3.79 -24.50
CA VAL A 300 -14.11 -4.34 -25.68
C VAL A 300 -15.01 -3.29 -26.32
N TYR A 301 -15.84 -2.60 -25.54
CA TYR A 301 -16.79 -1.64 -26.10
C TYR A 301 -16.16 -0.32 -26.51
N ALA A 302 -15.08 0.13 -25.85
CA ALA A 302 -14.34 1.32 -26.31
C ALA A 302 -13.75 1.14 -27.73
N ARG A 303 -13.42 -0.10 -28.11
CA ARG A 303 -12.94 -0.43 -29.46
C ARG A 303 -14.09 -0.66 -30.43
N ALA A 304 -15.17 -1.31 -29.99
CA ALA A 304 -16.38 -1.54 -30.78
C ALA A 304 -17.14 -0.25 -31.12
N GLU A 305 -17.27 0.69 -30.18
CA GLU A 305 -17.85 2.02 -30.41
C GLU A 305 -16.99 2.84 -31.39
N ARG A 306 -15.65 2.80 -31.25
CA ARG A 306 -14.72 3.43 -32.22
C ARG A 306 -14.77 2.78 -33.61
N ALA A 307 -15.16 1.51 -33.70
CA ALA A 307 -15.29 0.76 -34.94
C ALA A 307 -16.73 0.77 -35.52
N GLY A 308 -17.67 1.50 -34.90
CA GLY A 308 -19.04 1.63 -35.38
C GLY A 308 -19.91 0.37 -35.25
N VAL A 309 -19.55 -0.57 -34.38
CA VAL A 309 -20.32 -1.81 -34.17
C VAL A 309 -21.48 -1.54 -33.20
N PRO A 310 -22.75 -1.80 -33.58
CA PRO A 310 -23.91 -1.51 -32.76
C PRO A 310 -23.97 -2.37 -31.48
N ARG A 311 -24.56 -1.81 -30.43
CA ARG A 311 -24.77 -2.47 -29.13
C ARG A 311 -25.66 -3.70 -29.30
N GLY A 312 -25.10 -4.89 -29.19
CA GLY A 312 -25.88 -6.11 -28.96
C GLY A 312 -26.20 -6.22 -27.48
N ASP A 313 -27.49 -6.33 -27.15
CA ASP A 313 -27.94 -6.54 -25.76
C ASP A 313 -27.26 -7.78 -25.15
N ALA A 314 -26.88 -7.66 -23.88
CA ALA A 314 -26.04 -8.59 -23.11
C ALA A 314 -26.62 -10.00 -22.85
N ALA A 315 -27.57 -10.46 -23.66
CA ALA A 315 -28.28 -11.73 -23.48
C ALA A 315 -27.77 -12.88 -24.38
N THR A 316 -26.85 -12.64 -25.33
CA THR A 316 -26.49 -13.65 -26.35
C THR A 316 -25.01 -14.03 -26.43
N THR A 317 -24.14 -13.56 -25.53
CA THR A 317 -22.74 -14.01 -25.51
C THR A 317 -22.57 -15.27 -24.66
N ALA A 318 -23.22 -16.36 -25.06
CA ALA A 318 -22.96 -17.70 -24.52
C ALA A 318 -22.24 -18.62 -25.51
N ASP A 319 -21.95 -18.18 -26.74
CA ASP A 319 -21.60 -19.12 -27.83
C ASP A 319 -20.45 -18.67 -28.75
N TYR A 320 -19.42 -18.01 -28.20
CA TYR A 320 -18.16 -17.78 -28.93
C TYR A 320 -17.13 -18.90 -28.69
N GLY A 321 -17.60 -20.14 -28.50
CA GLY A 321 -16.76 -21.28 -28.15
C GLY A 321 -16.72 -22.44 -29.16
N THR A 322 -17.47 -22.42 -30.27
CA THR A 322 -17.65 -23.67 -31.04
C THR A 322 -17.63 -23.57 -32.56
N GLN A 323 -17.15 -22.48 -33.16
CA GLN A 323 -16.96 -22.41 -34.62
C GLN A 323 -15.59 -21.84 -34.99
N ALA A 324 -14.55 -22.60 -34.66
CA ALA A 324 -13.25 -22.51 -35.31
C ALA A 324 -12.79 -23.92 -35.69
N ALA A 325 -13.59 -24.60 -36.50
CA ALA A 325 -13.16 -25.76 -37.24
C ALA A 325 -14.04 -25.91 -38.48
N VAL A 326 -13.38 -26.28 -39.58
CA VAL A 326 -13.91 -26.77 -40.85
C VAL A 326 -14.02 -25.74 -41.98
N ASP A 327 -13.41 -26.17 -43.10
CA ASP A 327 -13.34 -25.61 -44.46
C ASP A 327 -12.34 -24.46 -44.66
N THR A 328 -11.24 -24.64 -45.39
CA THR A 328 -11.20 -25.20 -46.76
C THR A 328 -9.85 -25.86 -47.11
N THR A 329 -9.86 -27.14 -47.45
CA THR A 329 -8.91 -27.75 -48.42
C THR A 329 -9.49 -27.64 -49.83
N PRO A 330 -8.74 -27.20 -50.86
CA PRO A 330 -9.24 -27.19 -52.23
C PRO A 330 -9.08 -28.59 -52.86
N GLY A 331 -10.21 -29.19 -53.26
CA GLY A 331 -10.25 -30.40 -54.06
C GLY A 331 -9.94 -30.11 -55.53
N ALA A 332 -9.14 -30.99 -56.13
CA ALA A 332 -8.78 -30.98 -57.54
C ALA A 332 -9.86 -31.63 -58.42
N ASP A 333 -9.87 -31.18 -59.68
CA ASP A 333 -10.23 -31.87 -60.94
C ASP A 333 -11.68 -31.93 -61.47
N ALA A 334 -11.87 -31.21 -62.60
CA ALA A 334 -12.18 -31.72 -63.96
C ALA A 334 -13.55 -31.39 -64.63
N ALA A 335 -13.40 -31.03 -65.93
CA ALA A 335 -14.36 -30.93 -67.05
C ALA A 335 -15.35 -29.74 -67.02
N GLU A 336 -15.54 -28.94 -68.09
CA GLU A 336 -15.36 -29.09 -69.55
C GLU A 336 -14.51 -27.97 -70.19
#